data_AF-A0A3P6QU62-F1
#
_entry.id   AF-A0A3P6QU62-F1
#
_cell.length_a   1.000
_cell.length_b   1.000
_cell.length_c   1.000
_cell.angle_alpha   90.00
_cell.angle_beta   90.00
_cell.angle_gamma   90.00
#
_symmetry.space_group_name_H-M   'P 1'
#
loop_
_entity.id
_entity.type
_entity.pdbx_description
1 polymer ?
#
loop_
_entity_poly.entity_id
_entity_poly.type
_entity_poly.pdbx_seq_one_letter_code
_entity_poly.pdbx_strand_id
1 'polypeptide(L)'
;MLLFYALLPCLLFCFPAFMQHIFFLNFVLQNSYFTCPIIFVRNTDFFEKSVQFWLISVKVPFRDYNNPNSFGVHSLGRNFYVESRDGIHLGCWHILPASLSEKLSDHKQPLSAEQFEQTLSAHTYPVMIYLHGNSFDRTAGHRIDLYNVLSTMEFHVIALDYRGYGDSTGFPTEIGVVQDAKQIYRYVKRLAGDNEILIWGHSMGTGVASAAVMELSETGGAPFGLILESPFNNLHDVIISHPFAAPFRWLPWFDDIVVHPLENSGLNMSSDLRITRVSCPILIMHAEDDHVIPSKLGRRLRDAAVVARRDVTYVEFEASRQYRHKYIYAAPELPSIIT
;
A
#
# COMPACT_ATOMS: atom_id res chain seq x y z
N MET A 1 -55.51 24.70 -26.55
CA MET A 1 -55.81 25.85 -25.66
C MET A 1 -56.31 25.43 -24.27
N LEU A 2 -57.13 24.38 -24.13
CA LEU A 2 -57.65 23.93 -22.82
C LEU A 2 -56.64 23.22 -21.90
N LEU A 3 -55.62 22.52 -22.43
CA LEU A 3 -54.60 21.86 -21.59
C LEU A 3 -53.64 22.85 -20.87
N PHE A 4 -53.40 24.03 -21.46
CA PHE A 4 -52.46 25.01 -20.91
C PHE A 4 -53.02 25.74 -19.68
N TYR A 5 -54.33 25.97 -19.63
CA TYR A 5 -55.00 26.60 -18.49
C TYR A 5 -55.22 25.65 -17.30
N ALA A 6 -55.27 24.34 -17.53
CA ALA A 6 -55.42 23.34 -16.47
C ALA A 6 -54.12 23.06 -15.69
N LEU A 7 -52.95 23.30 -16.30
CA LEU A 7 -51.63 23.07 -15.68
C LEU A 7 -51.03 24.32 -15.00
N LEU A 8 -51.53 25.50 -15.33
CA LEU A 8 -51.06 26.78 -14.79
C LEU A 8 -51.21 26.90 -13.25
N PRO A 9 -52.31 26.43 -12.61
CA PRO A 9 -52.44 26.46 -11.17
C PRO A 9 -51.46 25.50 -10.47
N CYS A 10 -51.23 24.30 -11.03
CA CYS A 10 -50.26 23.35 -10.47
C CYS A 10 -48.82 23.90 -10.54
N LEU A 11 -48.45 24.56 -11.64
CA LEU A 11 -47.15 25.23 -11.76
C LEU A 11 -47.03 26.40 -10.77
N LEU A 12 -48.04 27.26 -10.63
CA LEU A 12 -48.00 28.40 -9.69
C LEU A 12 -47.99 27.99 -8.21
N PHE A 13 -48.61 26.87 -7.84
CA PHE A 13 -48.61 26.37 -6.46
C PHE A 13 -47.41 25.48 -6.11
N CYS A 14 -46.85 24.73 -7.07
CA CYS A 14 -45.69 23.88 -6.83
C CYS A 14 -44.34 24.62 -6.97
N PHE A 15 -44.28 25.70 -7.74
CA PHE A 15 -43.05 26.46 -7.97
C PHE A 15 -42.47 27.12 -6.70
N PRO A 16 -43.27 27.72 -5.79
CA PRO A 16 -42.75 28.24 -4.52
C PRO A 16 -42.21 27.15 -3.60
N ALA A 17 -42.87 25.98 -3.52
CA ALA A 17 -42.41 24.85 -2.72
C ALA A 17 -41.13 24.21 -3.30
N PHE A 18 -41.03 24.12 -4.63
CA PHE A 18 -39.84 23.65 -5.34
C PHE A 18 -38.66 24.61 -5.15
N MET A 19 -38.90 25.93 -5.26
CA MET A 19 -37.88 26.95 -4.99
C MET A 19 -37.46 26.93 -3.52
N GLN A 20 -38.38 26.76 -2.57
CA GLN A 20 -38.05 26.59 -1.15
C GLN A 20 -37.21 25.34 -0.89
N HIS A 21 -37.46 24.23 -1.57
CA HIS A 21 -36.59 23.04 -1.50
C HIS A 21 -35.21 23.28 -2.10
N ILE A 22 -35.10 24.00 -3.22
CA ILE A 22 -33.80 24.37 -3.80
C ILE A 22 -33.05 25.35 -2.88
N PHE A 23 -33.72 26.31 -2.27
CA PHE A 23 -33.12 27.23 -1.30
C PHE A 23 -32.72 26.51 -0.02
N PHE A 24 -33.54 25.58 0.48
CA PHE A 24 -33.20 24.76 1.64
C PHE A 24 -32.03 23.82 1.34
N LEU A 25 -32.00 23.19 0.17
CA LEU A 25 -30.88 22.34 -0.24
C LEU A 25 -29.61 23.16 -0.43
N ASN A 26 -29.67 24.34 -1.07
CA ASN A 26 -28.54 25.26 -1.16
C ASN A 26 -28.11 25.81 0.19
N PHE A 27 -29.04 26.06 1.11
CA PHE A 27 -28.75 26.49 2.47
C PHE A 27 -28.10 25.37 3.27
N VAL A 28 -28.58 24.14 3.19
CA VAL A 28 -27.96 22.96 3.81
C VAL A 28 -26.59 22.67 3.19
N LEU A 29 -26.44 22.83 1.88
CA LEU A 29 -25.15 22.72 1.20
C LEU A 29 -24.22 23.85 1.67
N GLN A 30 -24.57 25.13 1.53
CA GLN A 30 -23.74 26.24 2.03
C GLN A 30 -23.40 26.09 3.52
N ASN A 31 -24.37 25.75 4.37
CA ASN A 31 -24.09 25.55 5.79
C ASN A 31 -23.24 24.32 6.04
N SER A 32 -23.39 23.21 5.32
CA SER A 32 -22.46 22.06 5.46
C SER A 32 -21.06 22.39 4.93
N TYR A 33 -20.96 23.20 3.88
CA TYR A 33 -19.71 23.77 3.35
C TYR A 33 -18.99 24.70 4.35
N PHE A 34 -19.69 25.37 5.25
CA PHE A 34 -19.07 26.19 6.30
C PHE A 34 -18.92 25.46 7.64
N THR A 35 -19.89 24.63 8.03
CA THR A 35 -19.92 23.97 9.34
C THR A 35 -19.06 22.72 9.41
N CYS A 36 -18.96 21.90 8.36
CA CYS A 36 -18.06 20.74 8.37
C CYS A 36 -16.60 21.17 8.50
N PRO A 37 -16.08 22.15 7.71
CA PRO A 37 -14.73 22.66 7.91
C PRO A 37 -14.54 23.27 9.30
N ILE A 38 -15.51 24.01 9.84
CA ILE A 38 -15.40 24.59 11.20
C ILE A 38 -15.37 23.51 12.29
N ILE A 39 -16.14 22.43 12.16
CA ILE A 39 -16.10 21.29 13.10
C ILE A 39 -14.77 20.55 12.99
N PHE A 40 -14.23 20.38 11.77
CA PHE A 40 -12.91 19.79 11.55
C PHE A 40 -11.77 20.69 12.08
N VAL A 41 -11.84 22.01 11.88
CA VAL A 41 -10.86 23.02 12.36
C VAL A 41 -10.87 23.16 13.87
N ARG A 42 -12.05 23.16 14.51
CA ARG A 42 -12.17 23.33 15.97
C ARG A 42 -11.89 22.06 16.77
N ASN A 43 -11.75 20.93 16.09
CA ASN A 43 -11.53 19.63 16.70
C ASN A 43 -10.27 19.01 16.08
N THR A 44 -9.14 19.71 16.24
CA THR A 44 -7.80 19.29 15.75
C THR A 44 -7.47 17.86 16.16
N ASP A 45 -7.86 17.44 17.38
CA ASP A 45 -7.72 16.05 17.85
C ASP A 45 -8.50 15.03 17.00
N PHE A 46 -9.70 15.38 16.50
CA PHE A 46 -10.49 14.50 15.65
C PHE A 46 -9.86 14.41 14.26
N PHE A 47 -9.34 15.52 13.71
CA PHE A 47 -8.68 15.50 12.42
C PHE A 47 -7.30 14.83 12.46
N GLU A 48 -6.47 15.09 13.46
CA GLU A 48 -5.19 14.37 13.65
C GLU A 48 -5.41 12.86 13.79
N LYS A 49 -6.44 12.43 14.55
CA LYS A 49 -6.86 11.02 14.60
C LYS A 49 -7.38 10.53 13.25
N SER A 50 -8.03 11.39 12.46
CA SER A 50 -8.52 11.08 11.10
C SER A 50 -7.40 11.06 10.03
N VAL A 51 -6.26 11.70 10.30
CA VAL A 51 -5.06 11.65 9.46
C VAL A 51 -4.22 10.41 9.80
N GLN A 52 -4.13 10.02 11.07
CA GLN A 52 -3.63 8.69 11.46
C GLN A 52 -4.46 7.55 10.81
N PHE A 53 -5.71 7.85 10.46
CA PHE A 53 -6.61 7.01 9.67
C PHE A 53 -6.18 6.82 8.21
N TRP A 54 -5.07 7.39 7.71
CA TRP A 54 -4.54 6.99 6.40
C TRP A 54 -3.93 5.58 6.40
N LEU A 55 -3.51 5.07 7.56
CA LEU A 55 -3.16 3.67 7.75
C LEU A 55 -4.41 2.87 8.14
N ILE A 56 -5.34 2.71 7.20
CA ILE A 56 -6.62 2.03 7.44
C ILE A 56 -6.35 0.53 7.52
N SER A 57 -6.35 -0.01 8.74
CA SER A 57 -6.47 -1.45 8.93
C SER A 57 -7.94 -1.87 8.86
N VAL A 58 -8.31 -2.52 7.75
CA VAL A 58 -9.62 -3.17 7.61
C VAL A 58 -9.45 -4.65 7.99
N LYS A 59 -9.79 -4.99 9.24
CA LYS A 59 -9.75 -6.38 9.71
C LYS A 59 -10.97 -7.14 9.21
N VAL A 60 -10.74 -8.26 8.52
CA VAL A 60 -11.81 -9.19 8.15
C VAL A 60 -11.99 -10.20 9.29
N PRO A 61 -13.17 -10.28 9.93
CA PRO A 61 -13.38 -11.17 11.06
C PRO A 61 -13.30 -12.65 10.63
N PHE A 62 -12.89 -13.51 11.57
CA PHE A 62 -12.87 -14.97 11.41
C PHE A 62 -11.98 -15.51 10.27
N ARG A 63 -10.93 -14.78 9.87
CA ARG A 63 -9.89 -15.29 8.96
C ARG A 63 -8.97 -16.27 9.69
N ASP A 64 -8.79 -17.47 9.13
CA ASP A 64 -7.77 -18.41 9.59
C ASP A 64 -6.50 -18.25 8.76
N TYR A 65 -5.51 -17.54 9.29
CA TYR A 65 -4.25 -17.31 8.60
C TYR A 65 -3.36 -18.56 8.53
N ASN A 66 -3.66 -19.65 9.24
CA ASN A 66 -2.78 -20.82 9.29
C ASN A 66 -2.78 -21.66 8.01
N ASN A 67 -3.74 -21.43 7.11
CA ASN A 67 -3.87 -22.18 5.87
C ASN A 67 -3.88 -21.24 4.64
N PRO A 68 -2.71 -20.81 4.13
CA PRO A 68 -2.61 -19.95 2.94
C PRO A 68 -3.35 -20.52 1.72
N ASN A 69 -3.37 -21.84 1.55
CA ASN A 69 -4.03 -22.51 0.43
C ASN A 69 -5.55 -22.27 0.41
N SER A 70 -6.17 -22.09 1.57
CA SER A 70 -7.61 -21.75 1.67
C SER A 70 -7.96 -20.39 1.05
N PHE A 71 -6.97 -19.52 0.85
CA PHE A 71 -7.11 -18.22 0.19
C PHE A 71 -6.66 -18.21 -1.27
N GLY A 72 -6.22 -19.35 -1.82
CA GLY A 72 -5.77 -19.48 -3.20
C GLY A 72 -4.26 -19.43 -3.41
N VAL A 73 -3.44 -19.54 -2.35
CA VAL A 73 -2.00 -19.76 -2.52
C VAL A 73 -1.76 -21.18 -3.03
N HIS A 74 -1.04 -21.33 -4.14
CA HIS A 74 -0.83 -22.63 -4.79
C HIS A 74 0.31 -23.43 -4.15
N SER A 75 1.43 -22.75 -3.86
CA SER A 75 2.62 -23.39 -3.28
C SER A 75 2.47 -23.59 -1.77
N LEU A 76 3.20 -24.56 -1.22
CA LEU A 76 3.27 -24.80 0.21
C LEU A 76 3.65 -23.52 0.93
N GLY A 77 2.82 -23.14 1.91
CA GLY A 77 3.04 -21.97 2.74
C GLY A 77 2.76 -22.27 4.20
N ARG A 78 3.41 -21.50 5.09
CA ARG A 78 3.12 -21.49 6.52
C ARG A 78 2.77 -20.11 7.01
N ASN A 79 1.98 -20.09 8.08
CA ASN A 79 1.83 -18.93 8.95
C ASN A 79 2.89 -18.96 10.04
N PHE A 80 3.46 -17.81 10.35
CA PHE A 80 4.37 -17.64 11.47
C PHE A 80 4.30 -16.21 12.02
N TYR A 81 4.87 -16.02 13.20
CA TYR A 81 4.89 -14.72 13.87
C TYR A 81 6.32 -14.29 14.13
N VAL A 82 6.60 -13.01 13.90
CA VAL A 82 7.84 -12.37 14.32
C VAL A 82 7.54 -11.38 15.41
N GLU A 83 8.24 -11.50 16.53
CA GLU A 83 8.15 -10.54 17.61
C GLU A 83 9.04 -9.32 17.31
N SER A 84 8.44 -8.14 17.42
CA SER A 84 9.14 -6.86 17.38
C SER A 84 9.68 -6.50 18.77
N ARG A 85 10.67 -5.62 18.81
CA ARG A 85 11.35 -5.20 20.06
C ARG A 85 10.42 -4.55 21.08
N ASP A 86 9.30 -4.00 20.63
CA ASP A 86 8.25 -3.35 21.40
C ASP A 86 7.10 -4.29 21.79
N GLY A 87 7.28 -5.62 21.66
CA GLY A 87 6.28 -6.63 22.04
C GLY A 87 5.12 -6.76 21.04
N ILE A 88 5.28 -6.25 19.82
CA ILE A 88 4.32 -6.42 18.75
C ILE A 88 4.52 -7.79 18.09
N HIS A 89 3.43 -8.53 17.90
CA HIS A 89 3.41 -9.78 17.15
C HIS A 89 3.01 -9.49 15.71
N LEU A 90 3.93 -9.76 14.79
CA LEU A 90 3.74 -9.53 13.36
C LEU A 90 3.38 -10.84 12.67
N GLY A 91 2.16 -10.94 12.16
CA GLY A 91 1.67 -12.06 11.37
C GLY A 91 2.30 -12.05 9.98
N CYS A 92 2.88 -13.19 9.60
CA CYS A 92 3.59 -13.36 8.34
C CYS A 92 3.21 -14.68 7.68
N TRP A 93 3.27 -14.70 6.35
CA TRP A 93 3.32 -15.93 5.58
C TRP A 93 4.68 -16.13 4.97
N HIS A 94 5.12 -17.39 4.93
CA HIS A 94 6.25 -17.84 4.14
C HIS A 94 5.75 -18.86 3.12
N ILE A 95 5.84 -18.51 1.84
CA ILE A 95 5.41 -19.33 0.70
C ILE A 95 6.67 -19.77 -0.04
N LEU A 96 6.75 -21.06 -0.37
CA LEU A 96 7.92 -21.64 -1.03
C LEU A 96 7.94 -21.35 -2.55
N PRO A 97 9.12 -21.38 -3.19
CA PRO A 97 9.27 -21.52 -4.63
C PRO A 97 8.43 -22.68 -5.18
N ALA A 98 7.85 -22.54 -6.36
CA ALA A 98 6.93 -23.52 -6.93
C ALA A 98 7.60 -24.89 -7.10
N SER A 99 8.80 -24.94 -7.68
CA SER A 99 9.51 -26.22 -7.87
C SER A 99 9.92 -26.88 -6.54
N LEU A 100 10.25 -26.09 -5.51
CA LEU A 100 10.57 -26.60 -4.18
C LEU A 100 9.32 -27.11 -3.47
N SER A 101 8.21 -26.38 -3.60
CA SER A 101 6.91 -26.78 -3.10
C SER A 101 6.49 -28.13 -3.66
N GLU A 102 6.59 -28.34 -4.98
CA GLU A 102 6.26 -29.61 -5.63
C GLU A 102 7.10 -30.76 -5.07
N LYS A 103 8.42 -30.58 -4.97
CA LYS A 103 9.34 -31.60 -4.41
C LYS A 103 9.02 -31.99 -2.96
N LEU A 104 8.56 -31.03 -2.16
CA LEU A 104 8.25 -31.26 -0.75
C LEU A 104 6.79 -31.67 -0.52
N SER A 105 5.92 -31.53 -1.51
CA SER A 105 4.48 -31.89 -1.42
C SER A 105 4.27 -33.40 -1.35
N ASP A 106 5.26 -34.21 -1.78
CA ASP A 106 5.24 -35.67 -1.63
C ASP A 106 5.36 -36.13 -0.17
N HIS A 107 5.70 -35.23 0.75
CA HIS A 107 5.76 -35.55 2.17
C HIS A 107 4.33 -35.64 2.75
N LYS A 108 3.97 -36.81 3.29
CA LYS A 108 2.66 -37.06 3.93
C LYS A 108 2.40 -36.22 5.19
N GLN A 109 3.39 -35.48 5.69
CA GLN A 109 3.26 -34.62 6.87
C GLN A 109 3.56 -33.16 6.53
N PRO A 110 2.87 -32.20 7.18
CA PRO A 110 3.19 -30.78 7.05
C PRO A 110 4.65 -30.51 7.42
N LEU A 111 5.30 -29.62 6.67
CA LEU A 111 6.66 -29.19 6.97
C LEU A 111 6.70 -28.45 8.32
N SER A 112 7.71 -28.73 9.14
CA SER A 112 7.95 -28.04 10.40
C SER A 112 8.45 -26.61 10.17
N ALA A 113 8.36 -25.77 11.21
CA ALA A 113 8.88 -24.42 11.15
C ALA A 113 10.38 -24.38 10.81
N GLU A 114 11.17 -25.26 11.42
CA GLU A 114 12.60 -25.39 11.17
C GLU A 114 12.90 -25.79 9.73
N GLN A 115 12.11 -26.68 9.14
CA GLN A 115 12.26 -27.08 7.74
C GLN A 115 12.06 -25.89 6.79
N PHE A 116 11.01 -25.09 7.00
CA PHE A 116 10.82 -23.86 6.23
C PHE A 116 12.00 -22.89 6.42
N GLU A 117 12.49 -22.68 7.64
CA GLU A 117 13.63 -21.78 7.88
C GLU A 117 14.91 -22.27 7.21
N GLN A 118 15.16 -23.58 7.22
CA GLN A 118 16.29 -24.20 6.52
C GLN A 118 16.21 -24.01 5.00
N THR A 119 15.01 -23.91 4.42
CA THR A 119 14.91 -23.63 2.98
C THR A 119 15.40 -22.24 2.60
N LEU A 120 15.29 -21.24 3.49
CA LEU A 120 15.73 -19.86 3.21
C LEU A 120 17.24 -19.72 3.05
N SER A 121 18.00 -20.58 3.75
CA SER A 121 19.46 -20.59 3.66
C SER A 121 19.98 -21.30 2.41
N ALA A 122 19.10 -21.96 1.62
CA ALA A 122 19.50 -22.51 0.34
C ALA A 122 19.63 -21.37 -0.68
N HIS A 123 20.86 -21.05 -1.08
CA HIS A 123 21.19 -19.97 -2.04
C HIS A 123 20.65 -20.22 -3.47
N THR A 124 19.83 -21.24 -3.66
CA THR A 124 19.22 -21.61 -4.94
C THR A 124 18.03 -20.72 -5.29
N TYR A 125 17.33 -20.19 -4.29
CA TYR A 125 16.07 -19.47 -4.46
C TYR A 125 16.12 -18.11 -3.75
N PRO A 126 16.03 -16.98 -4.48
CA PRO A 126 16.03 -15.66 -3.85
C PRO A 126 14.77 -15.46 -2.98
N VAL A 127 14.83 -14.48 -2.08
CA VAL A 127 13.74 -14.16 -1.15
C VAL A 127 13.10 -12.83 -1.51
N MET A 128 11.78 -12.83 -1.67
CA MET A 128 10.96 -11.64 -1.86
C MET A 128 10.19 -11.32 -0.57
N ILE A 129 10.52 -10.20 0.07
CA ILE A 129 9.72 -9.66 1.17
C ILE A 129 8.68 -8.71 0.58
N TYR A 130 7.40 -9.02 0.75
CA TYR A 130 6.30 -8.22 0.24
C TYR A 130 5.69 -7.35 1.34
N LEU A 131 5.65 -6.05 1.07
CA LEU A 131 5.11 -4.99 1.92
C LEU A 131 3.84 -4.43 1.24
N HIS A 132 2.68 -4.82 1.78
CA HIS A 132 1.40 -4.55 1.15
C HIS A 132 0.96 -3.07 1.23
N GLY A 133 0.03 -2.67 0.36
CA GLY A 133 -0.60 -1.35 0.36
C GLY A 133 -1.62 -1.12 1.49
N ASN A 134 -2.25 0.05 1.50
CA ASN A 134 -3.25 0.40 2.51
C ASN A 134 -4.48 -0.52 2.44
N SER A 135 -5.24 -0.63 3.55
CA SER A 135 -6.42 -1.49 3.70
C SER A 135 -6.16 -2.99 3.61
N PHE A 136 -7.02 -3.77 4.27
CA PHE A 136 -6.99 -5.23 4.30
C PHE A 136 -5.62 -5.82 4.66
N ASP A 137 -5.43 -7.11 4.47
CA ASP A 137 -4.29 -7.86 4.99
C ASP A 137 -3.70 -8.80 3.91
N ARG A 138 -2.71 -9.63 4.26
CA ARG A 138 -1.99 -10.51 3.36
C ARG A 138 -2.89 -11.46 2.57
N THR A 139 -4.15 -11.64 2.97
CA THR A 139 -5.13 -12.52 2.32
C THR A 139 -5.97 -11.86 1.21
N ALA A 140 -5.68 -10.61 0.84
CA ALA A 140 -6.41 -9.95 -0.24
C ALA A 140 -6.07 -10.55 -1.62
N GLY A 141 -7.08 -10.85 -2.45
CA GLY A 141 -6.93 -11.65 -3.67
C GLY A 141 -5.82 -11.22 -4.64
N HIS A 142 -5.73 -9.92 -4.99
CA HIS A 142 -4.64 -9.41 -5.85
C HIS A 142 -3.23 -9.65 -5.27
N ARG A 143 -3.11 -9.70 -3.94
CA ARG A 143 -1.84 -10.01 -3.27
C ARG A 143 -1.54 -11.50 -3.37
N ILE A 144 -2.55 -12.35 -3.18
CA ILE A 144 -2.44 -13.81 -3.39
C ILE A 144 -1.96 -14.12 -4.82
N ASP A 145 -2.56 -13.48 -5.82
CA ASP A 145 -2.18 -13.67 -7.22
C ASP A 145 -0.70 -13.28 -7.45
N LEU A 146 -0.25 -12.15 -6.88
CA LEU A 146 1.16 -11.77 -6.93
C LEU A 146 2.06 -12.80 -6.22
N TYR A 147 1.67 -13.33 -5.07
CA TYR A 147 2.47 -14.36 -4.38
C TYR A 147 2.63 -15.61 -5.23
N ASN A 148 1.56 -16.02 -5.93
CA ASN A 148 1.60 -17.15 -6.83
C ASN A 148 2.55 -16.89 -8.00
N VAL A 149 2.53 -15.69 -8.60
CA VAL A 149 3.47 -15.29 -9.66
C VAL A 149 4.91 -15.29 -9.17
N LEU A 150 5.18 -14.72 -7.98
CA LEU A 150 6.53 -14.71 -7.41
C LEU A 150 7.03 -16.12 -7.07
N SER A 151 6.14 -16.99 -6.58
CA SER A 151 6.48 -18.39 -6.31
C SER A 151 6.82 -19.16 -7.59
N THR A 152 6.10 -18.94 -8.70
CA THR A 152 6.43 -19.55 -10.01
C THR A 152 7.69 -18.97 -10.64
N MET A 153 8.09 -17.76 -10.23
CA MET A 153 9.40 -17.18 -10.52
C MET A 153 10.50 -17.69 -9.57
N GLU A 154 10.21 -18.73 -8.79
CA GLU A 154 11.14 -19.43 -7.89
C GLU A 154 11.66 -18.58 -6.71
N PHE A 155 10.87 -17.59 -6.26
CA PHE A 155 11.14 -16.87 -5.02
C PHE A 155 10.53 -17.56 -3.80
N HIS A 156 11.25 -17.49 -2.67
CA HIS A 156 10.58 -17.53 -1.37
C HIS A 156 9.81 -16.23 -1.17
N VAL A 157 8.52 -16.29 -0.88
CA VAL A 157 7.71 -15.09 -0.62
C VAL A 157 7.45 -14.96 0.88
N ILE A 158 7.87 -13.84 1.47
CA ILE A 158 7.56 -13.47 2.85
C ILE A 158 6.57 -12.31 2.83
N ALA A 159 5.30 -12.60 3.10
CA ALA A 159 4.22 -11.61 3.12
C ALA A 159 3.93 -11.18 4.57
N LEU A 160 4.24 -9.92 4.90
CA LEU A 160 4.04 -9.33 6.22
C LEU A 160 2.70 -8.59 6.29
N ASP A 161 1.96 -8.76 7.39
CA ASP A 161 0.99 -7.77 7.85
C ASP A 161 1.61 -6.86 8.92
N TYR A 162 1.63 -5.55 8.69
CA TYR A 162 2.17 -4.59 9.66
C TYR A 162 1.39 -4.61 10.97
N ARG A 163 1.95 -4.00 12.03
CA ARG A 163 1.23 -3.79 13.28
C ARG A 163 -0.18 -3.22 13.04
N GLY A 164 -1.17 -3.80 13.70
CA GLY A 164 -2.57 -3.46 13.53
C GLY A 164 -3.26 -4.01 12.29
N TYR A 165 -2.55 -4.56 11.30
CA TYR A 165 -3.13 -5.23 10.11
C TYR A 165 -3.31 -6.74 10.35
N GLY A 166 -4.25 -7.35 9.64
CA GLY A 166 -4.52 -8.78 9.74
C GLY A 166 -4.67 -9.27 11.18
N ASP A 167 -3.91 -10.31 11.52
CA ASP A 167 -3.74 -10.85 12.87
C ASP A 167 -2.54 -10.26 13.64
N SER A 168 -1.85 -9.25 13.11
CA SER A 168 -0.81 -8.52 13.83
C SER A 168 -1.40 -7.64 14.94
N THR A 169 -0.67 -7.54 16.05
CA THR A 169 -1.08 -6.74 17.22
C THR A 169 -0.67 -5.27 17.07
N GLY A 170 -1.11 -4.42 18.01
CA GLY A 170 -0.75 -3.00 18.05
C GLY A 170 -1.58 -2.10 17.12
N PHE A 171 -1.09 -0.88 16.93
CA PHE A 171 -1.72 0.16 16.12
C PHE A 171 -0.73 0.75 15.10
N PRO A 172 -1.17 0.99 13.86
CA PRO A 172 -0.27 1.44 12.80
C PRO A 172 0.08 2.92 12.98
N THR A 173 1.38 3.21 12.93
CA THR A 173 1.95 4.55 12.76
C THR A 173 3.04 4.46 11.69
N GLU A 174 3.41 5.57 11.04
CA GLU A 174 4.46 5.51 10.01
C GLU A 174 5.76 4.90 10.54
N ILE A 175 6.23 5.40 11.69
CA ILE A 175 7.43 4.88 12.35
C ILE A 175 7.26 3.39 12.66
N GLY A 176 6.09 3.00 13.18
CA GLY A 176 5.79 1.62 13.57
C GLY A 176 5.86 0.66 12.38
N VAL A 177 5.15 0.95 11.29
CA VAL A 177 5.13 0.05 10.11
C VAL A 177 6.51 -0.04 9.43
N VAL A 178 7.30 1.04 9.47
CA VAL A 178 8.69 1.04 9.00
C VAL A 178 9.58 0.16 9.89
N GLN A 179 9.42 0.21 11.21
CA GLN A 179 10.14 -0.69 12.11
C GLN A 179 9.75 -2.15 11.89
N ASP A 180 8.47 -2.44 11.62
CA ASP A 180 7.99 -3.79 11.34
C ASP A 180 8.67 -4.35 10.08
N ALA A 181 8.71 -3.58 8.99
CA ALA A 181 9.40 -3.97 7.75
C ALA A 181 10.90 -4.26 7.99
N LYS A 182 11.59 -3.41 8.76
CA LYS A 182 13.00 -3.64 9.13
C LYS A 182 13.18 -4.88 10.02
N GLN A 183 12.24 -5.15 10.91
CA GLN A 183 12.29 -6.31 11.80
C GLN A 183 12.15 -7.61 11.01
N ILE A 184 11.20 -7.68 10.06
CA ILE A 184 11.06 -8.82 9.15
C ILE A 184 12.30 -8.98 8.29
N TYR A 185 12.80 -7.90 7.68
CA TYR A 185 14.03 -7.98 6.89
C TYR A 185 15.20 -8.56 7.69
N ARG A 186 15.42 -8.08 8.93
CA ARG A 186 16.48 -8.62 9.80
C ARG A 186 16.24 -10.07 10.21
N TYR A 187 14.99 -10.47 10.46
CA TYR A 187 14.63 -11.86 10.74
C TYR A 187 14.98 -12.77 9.56
N VAL A 188 14.50 -12.41 8.37
CA VAL A 188 14.77 -13.15 7.12
C VAL A 188 16.26 -13.16 6.81
N LYS A 189 16.97 -12.03 6.90
CA LYS A 189 18.41 -11.94 6.61
C LYS A 189 19.25 -12.84 7.51
N ARG A 190 18.88 -13.03 8.79
CA ARG A 190 19.58 -13.97 9.68
C ARG A 190 19.42 -15.43 9.24
N LEU A 191 18.27 -15.79 8.70
CA LEU A 191 17.97 -17.15 8.24
C LEU A 191 18.54 -17.42 6.84
N ALA A 192 18.45 -16.42 5.97
CA ALA A 192 18.81 -16.53 4.56
C ALA A 192 20.33 -16.44 4.30
N GLY A 193 21.13 -15.97 5.26
CA GLY A 193 22.59 -15.85 5.09
C GLY A 193 22.94 -14.87 3.97
N ASP A 194 23.75 -15.31 2.99
CA ASP A 194 24.13 -14.49 1.83
C ASP A 194 23.17 -14.60 0.64
N ASN A 195 22.04 -15.29 0.81
CA ASN A 195 21.00 -15.33 -0.21
C ASN A 195 20.47 -13.93 -0.55
N GLU A 196 20.02 -13.75 -1.79
CA GLU A 196 19.54 -12.47 -2.32
C GLU A 196 18.14 -12.18 -1.76
N ILE A 197 18.00 -11.01 -1.12
CA ILE A 197 16.72 -10.58 -0.56
C ILE A 197 16.29 -9.30 -1.28
N LEU A 198 15.16 -9.37 -1.95
CA LEU A 198 14.48 -8.22 -2.54
C LEU A 198 13.31 -7.79 -1.63
N ILE A 199 13.05 -6.48 -1.60
CA ILE A 199 11.89 -5.93 -0.92
C ILE A 199 10.96 -5.33 -1.98
N TRP A 200 9.72 -5.82 -2.01
CA TRP A 200 8.65 -5.31 -2.87
C TRP A 200 7.65 -4.51 -2.04
N GLY A 201 7.52 -3.23 -2.31
CA GLY A 201 6.46 -2.39 -1.77
C GLY A 201 5.36 -2.15 -2.81
N HIS A 202 4.10 -2.28 -2.42
CA HIS A 202 2.94 -1.90 -3.24
C HIS A 202 2.18 -0.73 -2.62
N SER A 203 1.88 0.31 -3.41
CA SER A 203 1.07 1.46 -2.96
C SER A 203 1.64 2.08 -1.67
N MET A 204 0.88 2.17 -0.57
CA MET A 204 1.41 2.59 0.75
C MET A 204 2.71 1.86 1.15
N GLY A 205 2.83 0.57 0.81
CA GLY A 205 4.02 -0.23 1.06
C GLY A 205 5.27 0.31 0.37
N THR A 206 5.17 1.10 -0.70
CA THR A 206 6.33 1.73 -1.35
C THR A 206 6.97 2.79 -0.46
N GLY A 207 6.16 3.53 0.29
CA GLY A 207 6.65 4.53 1.26
C GLY A 207 7.32 3.86 2.46
N VAL A 208 6.74 2.76 2.93
CA VAL A 208 7.31 1.92 4.00
C VAL A 208 8.63 1.29 3.56
N ALA A 209 8.65 0.68 2.36
CA ALA A 209 9.83 0.07 1.77
C ALA A 209 10.97 1.09 1.58
N SER A 210 10.66 2.26 1.00
CA SER A 210 11.65 3.32 0.77
C SER A 210 12.28 3.80 2.09
N ALA A 211 11.48 3.94 3.16
CA ALA A 211 11.99 4.32 4.47
C ALA A 211 12.86 3.22 5.10
N ALA A 212 12.36 1.98 5.12
CA ALA A 212 13.06 0.85 5.70
C ALA A 212 14.41 0.61 5.00
N VAL A 213 14.41 0.62 3.65
CA VAL A 213 15.62 0.40 2.84
C VAL A 213 16.60 1.55 2.95
N MET A 214 16.14 2.80 3.02
CA MET A 214 16.99 3.95 3.30
C MET A 214 17.73 3.76 4.63
N GLU A 215 17.03 3.44 5.72
CA GLU A 215 17.64 3.26 7.04
C GLU A 215 18.60 2.05 7.08
N LEU A 216 18.28 0.99 6.33
CA LEU A 216 19.18 -0.16 6.19
C LEU A 216 20.43 0.19 5.38
N SER A 217 20.29 0.97 4.31
CA SER A 217 21.39 1.45 3.46
C SER A 217 22.41 2.26 4.27
N GLU A 218 21.95 3.13 5.17
CA GLU A 218 22.80 3.93 6.05
C GLU A 218 23.61 3.11 7.04
N THR A 219 23.11 1.93 7.39
CA THR A 219 23.81 0.98 8.28
C THR A 219 24.66 -0.03 7.52
N GLY A 220 24.76 0.09 6.19
CA GLY A 220 25.50 -0.85 5.33
C GLY A 220 24.82 -2.20 5.14
N GLY A 221 23.54 -2.33 5.52
CA GLY A 221 22.77 -3.57 5.48
C GLY A 221 21.67 -3.60 4.42
N ALA A 222 21.85 -2.88 3.30
CA ALA A 222 20.87 -2.79 2.23
C ALA A 222 20.49 -4.18 1.67
N PRO A 223 19.22 -4.38 1.24
CA PRO A 223 18.80 -5.58 0.52
C PRO A 223 19.50 -5.66 -0.85
N PHE A 224 19.31 -6.78 -1.54
CA PHE A 224 19.79 -6.97 -2.91
C PHE A 224 19.13 -5.99 -3.90
N GLY A 225 17.85 -5.71 -3.70
CA GLY A 225 17.11 -4.75 -4.53
C GLY A 225 15.82 -4.26 -3.88
N LEU A 226 15.33 -3.13 -4.38
CA LEU A 226 14.07 -2.50 -3.97
C LEU A 226 13.13 -2.40 -5.17
N ILE A 227 11.95 -3.00 -5.06
CA ILE A 227 10.89 -2.94 -6.07
C ILE A 227 9.74 -2.09 -5.52
N LEU A 228 9.35 -1.06 -6.26
CA LEU A 228 8.27 -0.14 -5.91
C LEU A 228 7.16 -0.21 -6.97
N GLU A 229 6.03 -0.80 -6.62
CA GLU A 229 4.86 -0.94 -7.48
C GLU A 229 3.79 0.11 -7.15
N SER A 230 3.38 0.87 -8.18
CA SER A 230 2.42 1.98 -8.07
C SER A 230 2.81 3.00 -6.97
N PRO A 231 4.07 3.49 -6.93
CA PRO A 231 4.52 4.35 -5.85
C PRO A 231 4.04 5.78 -5.98
N PHE A 232 4.25 6.52 -4.91
CA PHE A 232 4.09 7.96 -4.86
C PHE A 232 5.33 8.61 -4.25
N ASN A 233 5.55 9.89 -4.55
CA ASN A 233 6.71 10.61 -4.05
C ASN A 233 6.56 11.06 -2.59
N ASN A 234 5.37 11.50 -2.18
CA ASN A 234 5.04 11.78 -0.78
C ASN A 234 3.51 11.76 -0.56
N LEU A 235 3.05 11.62 0.68
CA LEU A 235 1.62 11.48 0.97
C LEU A 235 0.85 12.77 0.68
N HIS A 236 1.48 13.93 0.89
CA HIS A 236 0.91 15.23 0.57
C HIS A 236 0.45 15.31 -0.90
N ASP A 237 1.31 14.91 -1.83
CA ASP A 237 1.03 14.99 -3.27
C ASP A 237 -0.02 13.97 -3.73
N VAL A 238 -0.16 12.85 -3.01
CA VAL A 238 -1.28 11.90 -3.20
C VAL A 238 -2.60 12.57 -2.82
N ILE A 239 -2.67 13.13 -1.61
CA ILE A 239 -3.89 13.78 -1.10
C ILE A 239 -4.29 14.93 -2.01
N ILE A 240 -3.33 15.81 -2.34
CA ILE A 240 -3.60 16.92 -3.24
C ILE A 240 -4.00 16.37 -4.60
N SER A 241 -3.35 15.36 -5.18
CA SER A 241 -3.72 14.86 -6.51
C SER A 241 -5.05 14.11 -6.58
N HIS A 242 -5.64 13.71 -5.45
CA HIS A 242 -6.88 12.95 -5.42
C HIS A 242 -8.06 13.75 -6.03
N PRO A 243 -8.95 13.13 -6.84
CA PRO A 243 -10.10 13.81 -7.43
C PRO A 243 -11.02 14.49 -6.41
N PHE A 244 -11.18 13.89 -5.23
CA PHE A 244 -11.95 14.50 -4.12
C PHE A 244 -11.36 15.81 -3.61
N ALA A 245 -10.04 16.03 -3.70
CA ALA A 245 -9.43 17.28 -3.28
C ALA A 245 -9.64 18.40 -4.30
N ALA A 246 -9.80 18.07 -5.59
CA ALA A 246 -9.91 19.04 -6.69
C ALA A 246 -10.93 20.19 -6.46
N PRO A 247 -12.17 19.94 -6.00
CA PRO A 247 -13.13 21.02 -5.73
C PRO A 247 -12.82 21.85 -4.49
N PHE A 248 -11.88 21.46 -3.63
CA PHE A 248 -11.57 22.16 -2.38
C PHE A 248 -10.20 22.87 -2.39
N ARG A 249 -9.30 22.56 -3.34
CA ARG A 249 -7.95 23.15 -3.45
C ARG A 249 -7.91 24.67 -3.58
N TRP A 250 -8.98 25.30 -4.08
CA TRP A 250 -9.04 26.76 -4.27
C TRP A 250 -9.46 27.52 -3.00
N LEU A 251 -9.83 26.81 -1.93
CA LEU A 251 -10.26 27.42 -0.68
C LEU A 251 -9.05 27.94 0.11
N PRO A 252 -9.07 29.20 0.61
CA PRO A 252 -7.93 29.80 1.32
C PRO A 252 -7.45 29.02 2.57
N TRP A 253 -8.32 28.20 3.15
CA TRP A 253 -8.08 27.40 4.36
C TRP A 253 -7.83 25.92 4.06
N PHE A 254 -7.70 25.52 2.78
CA PHE A 254 -7.44 24.12 2.43
C PHE A 254 -6.13 23.61 3.05
N ASP A 255 -5.08 24.44 3.00
CA ASP A 255 -3.78 24.09 3.56
C ASP A 255 -3.85 23.94 5.08
N ASP A 256 -4.53 24.85 5.79
CA ASP A 256 -4.74 24.78 7.23
C ASP A 256 -5.53 23.55 7.68
N ILE A 257 -6.49 23.11 6.87
CA ILE A 257 -7.40 22.00 7.23
C ILE A 257 -6.84 20.66 6.82
N VAL A 258 -6.10 20.56 5.72
CA VAL A 258 -5.71 19.27 5.13
C VAL A 258 -4.21 19.07 5.14
N VAL A 259 -3.43 20.08 4.76
CA VAL A 259 -1.98 19.98 4.59
C VAL A 259 -1.26 20.07 5.92
N HIS A 260 -1.48 21.11 6.71
CA HIS A 260 -0.76 21.33 7.96
C HIS A 260 -0.96 20.21 9.01
N PRO A 261 -2.16 19.65 9.20
CA PRO A 261 -2.30 18.54 10.15
C PRO A 261 -1.67 17.24 9.62
N LEU A 262 -1.58 17.06 8.30
CA LEU A 262 -0.82 15.96 7.71
C LEU A 262 0.67 16.09 8.06
N GLU A 263 1.24 17.27 7.81
CA GLU A 263 2.64 17.57 8.13
C GLU A 263 2.94 17.39 9.62
N ASN A 264 2.03 17.83 10.49
CA ASN A 264 2.17 17.74 11.94
C ASN A 264 1.95 16.32 12.49
N SER A 265 1.21 15.46 11.78
CA SER A 265 0.95 14.08 12.22
C SER A 265 2.20 13.18 12.17
N GLY A 266 3.26 13.62 11.48
CA GLY A 266 4.44 12.80 11.21
C GLY A 266 4.20 11.70 10.18
N LEU A 267 3.01 11.62 9.57
CA LEU A 267 2.66 10.71 8.49
C LEU A 267 2.91 11.39 7.13
N ASN A 268 4.17 11.51 6.73
CA ASN A 268 4.55 12.23 5.50
C ASN A 268 4.87 11.28 4.34
N MET A 269 5.31 10.05 4.62
CA MET A 269 5.75 9.07 3.63
C MET A 269 6.64 9.68 2.53
N SER A 270 7.61 10.51 2.93
CA SER A 270 8.50 11.31 2.06
C SER A 270 9.49 10.45 1.26
N SER A 271 8.97 9.68 0.32
CA SER A 271 9.69 8.71 -0.49
C SER A 271 10.70 9.38 -1.41
N ASP A 272 10.39 10.56 -1.93
CA ASP A 272 11.29 11.42 -2.70
C ASP A 272 12.56 11.82 -1.95
N LEU A 273 12.49 12.06 -0.64
CA LEU A 273 13.67 12.30 0.18
C LEU A 273 14.40 11.00 0.51
N ARG A 274 13.66 9.95 0.85
CA ARG A 274 14.21 8.66 1.29
C ARG A 274 14.96 7.92 0.19
N ILE A 275 14.41 7.93 -1.02
CA ILE A 275 14.99 7.21 -2.17
C ILE A 275 16.41 7.71 -2.50
N THR A 276 16.72 8.97 -2.20
CA THR A 276 18.06 9.56 -2.45
C THR A 276 19.18 8.89 -1.66
N ARG A 277 18.84 8.21 -0.56
CA ARG A 277 19.78 7.56 0.36
C ARG A 277 19.75 6.03 0.27
N VAL A 278 18.91 5.47 -0.60
CA VAL A 278 18.91 4.04 -0.91
C VAL A 278 20.19 3.70 -1.69
N SER A 279 20.87 2.62 -1.29
CA SER A 279 22.13 2.20 -1.92
C SER A 279 22.02 0.99 -2.85
N CYS A 280 20.96 0.19 -2.73
CA CYS A 280 20.70 -0.94 -3.63
C CYS A 280 20.05 -0.48 -4.95
N PRO A 281 20.10 -1.30 -6.01
CA PRO A 281 19.30 -1.09 -7.23
C PRO A 281 17.81 -0.94 -6.93
N ILE A 282 17.16 -0.07 -7.70
CA ILE A 282 15.75 0.29 -7.53
C ILE A 282 15.00 0.03 -8.83
N LEU A 283 13.94 -0.77 -8.75
CA LEU A 283 12.96 -0.93 -9.82
C LEU A 283 11.68 -0.21 -9.42
N ILE A 284 11.21 0.70 -10.26
CA ILE A 284 9.92 1.34 -10.12
C ILE A 284 9.01 0.88 -11.26
N MET A 285 7.82 0.40 -10.91
CA MET A 285 6.79 -0.01 -11.85
C MET A 285 5.50 0.79 -11.62
N HIS A 286 4.88 1.28 -12.69
CA HIS A 286 3.62 2.00 -12.61
C HIS A 286 2.73 1.72 -13.82
N ALA A 287 1.42 1.63 -13.64
CA ALA A 287 0.47 1.63 -14.74
C ALA A 287 -0.02 3.05 -15.05
N GLU A 288 -0.08 3.42 -16.33
CA GLU A 288 -0.59 4.73 -16.76
C GLU A 288 -2.07 4.93 -16.38
N ASP A 289 -2.86 3.84 -16.35
CA ASP A 289 -4.28 3.84 -15.97
C ASP A 289 -4.53 3.67 -14.46
N ASP A 290 -3.52 3.93 -13.62
CA ASP A 290 -3.69 3.98 -12.16
C ASP A 290 -4.59 5.16 -11.75
N HIS A 291 -5.81 4.84 -11.34
CA HIS A 291 -6.83 5.77 -10.89
C HIS A 291 -6.73 6.12 -9.40
N VAL A 292 -5.85 5.46 -8.64
CA VAL A 292 -5.63 5.69 -7.21
C VAL A 292 -4.42 6.58 -7.00
N ILE A 293 -3.29 6.23 -7.61
CA ILE A 293 -2.04 6.98 -7.55
C ILE A 293 -1.63 7.36 -8.97
N PRO A 294 -1.81 8.62 -9.39
CA PRO A 294 -1.46 9.04 -10.74
C PRO A 294 0.02 8.76 -11.06
N SER A 295 0.32 8.16 -12.22
CA SER A 295 1.68 7.75 -12.62
C SER A 295 2.71 8.89 -12.59
N LYS A 296 2.26 10.15 -12.76
CA LYS A 296 3.07 11.36 -12.58
C LYS A 296 3.80 11.40 -11.22
N LEU A 297 3.23 10.85 -10.15
CA LEU A 297 3.85 10.81 -8.83
C LEU A 297 4.99 9.78 -8.79
N GLY A 298 4.81 8.64 -9.44
CA GLY A 298 5.87 7.65 -9.67
C GLY A 298 7.01 8.22 -10.53
N ARG A 299 6.69 8.98 -11.59
CA ARG A 299 7.71 9.70 -12.39
C ARG A 299 8.52 10.69 -11.55
N ARG A 300 7.86 11.47 -10.68
CA ARG A 300 8.56 12.40 -9.77
C ARG A 300 9.48 11.68 -8.79
N LEU A 301 9.06 10.52 -8.28
CA LEU A 301 9.91 9.69 -7.43
C LEU A 301 11.15 9.17 -8.19
N ARG A 302 10.96 8.69 -9.43
CA ARG A 302 12.06 8.33 -10.33
C ARG A 302 13.02 9.49 -10.56
N ASP A 303 12.49 10.69 -10.83
CA ASP A 303 13.31 11.87 -11.07
C ASP A 303 14.17 12.22 -9.85
N ALA A 304 13.63 12.11 -8.64
CA ALA A 304 14.39 12.30 -7.39
C ALA A 304 15.54 11.29 -7.26
N ALA A 305 15.30 10.01 -7.58
CA ALA A 305 16.34 8.98 -7.59
C ALA A 305 17.44 9.25 -8.65
N VAL A 306 17.05 9.65 -9.86
CA VAL A 306 17.98 10.00 -10.94
C VAL A 306 18.85 11.21 -10.56
N VAL A 307 18.25 12.27 -10.01
CA VAL A 307 18.99 13.46 -9.54
C VAL A 307 20.00 13.08 -8.46
N ALA A 308 19.64 12.18 -7.56
CA ALA A 308 20.54 11.64 -6.54
C ALA A 308 21.52 10.57 -7.05
N ARG A 309 21.57 10.32 -8.37
CA ARG A 309 22.43 9.32 -9.03
C ARG A 309 22.27 7.92 -8.43
N ARG A 310 21.04 7.54 -8.11
CA ARG A 310 20.70 6.16 -7.71
C ARG A 310 20.62 5.27 -8.94
N ASP A 311 20.92 3.99 -8.77
CA ASP A 311 20.65 2.98 -9.78
C ASP A 311 19.14 2.71 -9.81
N VAL A 312 18.44 3.32 -10.76
CA VAL A 312 16.99 3.28 -10.85
C VAL A 312 16.54 2.92 -12.27
N THR A 313 15.73 1.87 -12.36
CA THR A 313 14.99 1.47 -13.54
C THR A 313 13.53 1.83 -13.36
N TYR A 314 12.90 2.41 -14.38
CA TYR A 314 11.50 2.82 -14.35
C TYR A 314 10.75 2.21 -15.53
N VAL A 315 9.76 1.38 -15.22
CA VAL A 315 8.88 0.73 -16.19
C VAL A 315 7.48 1.30 -16.00
N GLU A 316 6.97 1.94 -17.05
CA GLU A 316 5.58 2.39 -17.09
C GLU A 316 4.80 1.56 -18.11
N PHE A 317 3.71 0.96 -17.65
CA PHE A 317 2.83 0.15 -18.49
C PHE A 317 1.74 1.03 -19.08
N GLU A 318 1.55 0.94 -20.40
CA GLU A 318 0.54 1.71 -21.12
C GLU A 318 -0.89 1.45 -20.60
N ALA A 319 -1.74 2.48 -20.64
CA ALA A 319 -3.13 2.39 -20.19
C ALA A 319 -3.95 1.30 -20.92
N SER A 320 -3.54 0.93 -22.14
CA SER A 320 -4.14 -0.14 -22.94
C SER A 320 -4.05 -1.52 -22.27
N ARG A 321 -3.10 -1.71 -21.35
CA ARG A 321 -2.86 -2.95 -20.61
C ARG A 321 -3.87 -3.18 -19.48
N GLN A 322 -4.55 -2.13 -19.03
CA GLN A 322 -5.60 -2.17 -18.01
C GLN A 322 -5.15 -2.70 -16.63
N TYR A 323 -3.87 -2.51 -16.27
CA TYR A 323 -3.33 -3.00 -14.99
C TYR A 323 -3.78 -2.17 -13.79
N ARG A 324 -4.17 -0.90 -13.99
CA ARG A 324 -4.67 -0.01 -12.94
C ARG A 324 -3.71 0.01 -11.75
N HIS A 325 -4.24 0.22 -10.55
CA HIS A 325 -3.42 0.37 -9.35
C HIS A 325 -2.70 -0.90 -8.85
N LYS A 326 -3.18 -2.10 -9.20
CA LYS A 326 -2.85 -3.33 -8.46
C LYS A 326 -2.76 -4.61 -9.27
N TYR A 327 -2.78 -4.53 -10.60
CA TYR A 327 -2.77 -5.71 -11.48
C TYR A 327 -1.52 -5.80 -12.36
N ILE A 328 -0.42 -5.12 -12.00
CA ILE A 328 0.86 -5.23 -12.72
C ILE A 328 1.41 -6.65 -12.66
N TYR A 329 1.09 -7.42 -11.61
CA TYR A 329 1.43 -8.84 -11.50
C TYR A 329 0.97 -9.70 -12.70
N ALA A 330 -0.05 -9.24 -13.45
CA ALA A 330 -0.59 -9.93 -14.61
C ALA A 330 0.24 -9.70 -15.89
N ALA A 331 1.28 -8.87 -15.84
CA ALA A 331 2.11 -8.59 -17.00
C ALA A 331 2.95 -9.81 -17.40
N PRO A 332 2.83 -10.33 -18.64
CA PRO A 332 3.60 -11.50 -19.06
C PRO A 332 5.11 -11.23 -19.12
N GLU A 333 5.52 -9.97 -19.29
CA GLU A 333 6.91 -9.51 -19.25
C GLU A 333 7.47 -9.33 -17.82
N LEU A 334 6.64 -9.44 -16.78
CA LEU A 334 7.08 -9.22 -15.40
C LEU A 334 8.29 -10.07 -14.99
N PRO A 335 8.38 -11.38 -15.33
CA PRO A 335 9.56 -12.18 -15.02
C PRO A 335 10.85 -11.54 -15.57
N SER A 336 10.83 -11.11 -16.84
CA SER A 336 11.98 -10.48 -17.49
C SER A 336 12.36 -9.09 -16.97
N ILE A 337 11.48 -8.45 -16.20
CA ILE A 337 11.74 -7.15 -15.57
C ILE A 337 12.44 -7.33 -14.21
N ILE A 338 12.15 -8.43 -13.50
CA ILE A 338 12.64 -8.66 -12.13
C ILE A 338 13.92 -9.50 -12.12
N THR A 339 14.09 -10.43 -13.07
CA THR A 339 15.28 -11.28 -13.25
C THR A 339 16.29 -10.61 -14.17
#